data_AF-A0A520I5R5-F1
#
_entry.id   AF-A0A520I5R5-F1
#
_cell.length_a   1.000
_cell.length_b   1.000
_cell.length_c   1.000
_cell.angle_alpha   90.00
_cell.angle_beta   90.00
_cell.angle_gamma   90.00
#
_symmetry.space_group_name_H-M   'P 1'
#
loop_
_entity.id
_entity.type
_entity.pdbx_description
1 polymer ?
#
loop_
_entity_poly.entity_id
_entity_poly.type
_entity_poly.pdbx_seq_one_letter_code
_entity_poly.pdbx_strand_id
1 'polypeptide(L)'
;VHPLLFAIGSERYTPFLNERRPQEILTIANHILGKNQLSLAKYLFIAAREDDESLDTHDLSAFMQHVLSRMDFGRDLHFHTQTTIDTLDYSGEGLNSGSKVVFAAAGNVKRLLAEHLPEGLTFPLGFIAKFAIPGVLILSGESYQNAEKTEQEIQSLNAHLLGHNLNGLAMIVLCDDAGFTAENINNLVWIAFTRSNPATDIHGVGAFTKDKHWGCSGPIIIDARKKPHHAPELIKDQEVESKIERFFVEGGVLHTV
;
A
#
# COMPACT_ATOMS: atom_id res chain seq x y z
N VAL A 1 -10.11 -11.19 -4.81
CA VAL A 1 -10.21 -9.72 -4.96
C VAL A 1 -8.86 -9.19 -5.41
N HIS A 2 -8.81 -8.30 -6.40
CA HIS A 2 -7.60 -7.55 -6.76
C HIS A 2 -7.71 -6.13 -6.21
N PRO A 3 -7.31 -5.88 -4.94
CA PRO A 3 -7.47 -4.56 -4.33
C PRO A 3 -6.47 -3.53 -4.87
N LEU A 4 -5.46 -3.95 -5.63
CA LEU A 4 -4.33 -3.16 -6.09
C LEU A 4 -4.18 -3.25 -7.61
N LEU A 5 -3.93 -2.11 -8.26
CA LEU A 5 -3.57 -2.01 -9.66
C LEU A 5 -2.30 -1.17 -9.83
N PHE A 6 -1.44 -1.60 -10.75
CA PHE A 6 -0.33 -0.83 -11.29
C PHE A 6 -0.63 -0.47 -12.75
N ALA A 7 -0.43 0.79 -13.12
CA ALA A 7 -0.72 1.26 -14.46
C ALA A 7 0.32 2.27 -14.96
N ILE A 8 0.59 2.23 -16.26
CA ILE A 8 1.43 3.23 -16.92
C ILE A 8 0.54 4.01 -17.88
N GLY A 9 0.41 5.31 -17.61
CA GLY A 9 -0.34 6.25 -18.45
C GLY A 9 0.61 7.15 -19.25
N SER A 10 0.06 7.80 -20.27
CA SER A 10 0.77 8.91 -20.94
C SER A 10 0.49 10.22 -20.22
N GLU A 11 1.51 11.07 -20.11
CA GLU A 11 1.45 12.41 -19.53
C GLU A 11 1.92 13.47 -20.54
N ARG A 12 0.99 13.96 -21.37
CA ARG A 12 1.32 14.77 -22.56
C ARG A 12 0.74 16.18 -22.52
N TYR A 13 0.01 16.57 -21.48
CA TYR A 13 -0.70 17.85 -21.46
C TYR A 13 0.22 19.08 -21.47
N THR A 14 1.42 18.97 -20.89
CA THR A 14 2.34 20.11 -20.75
C THR A 14 3.80 19.69 -21.00
N PRO A 15 4.15 19.26 -22.23
CA PRO A 15 5.45 18.64 -22.50
C PRO A 15 6.63 19.62 -22.40
N PHE A 16 6.36 20.93 -22.40
CA PHE A 16 7.37 22.00 -22.31
C PHE A 16 7.65 22.46 -20.88
N LEU A 17 6.87 22.02 -19.88
CA LEU A 17 7.13 22.35 -18.48
C LEU A 17 8.21 21.43 -17.92
N ASN A 18 9.28 22.03 -17.38
CA ASN A 18 10.38 21.28 -16.75
C ASN A 18 9.93 20.51 -15.49
N GLU A 19 8.92 21.02 -14.78
CA GLU A 19 8.31 20.34 -13.65
C GLU A 19 6.97 19.72 -14.06
N ARG A 20 7.02 18.44 -14.44
CA ARG A 20 5.81 17.65 -14.64
C ARG A 20 5.20 17.29 -13.29
N ARG A 21 3.87 17.31 -13.25
CA ARG A 21 3.03 16.82 -12.16
C ARG A 21 1.86 16.03 -12.76
N PRO A 22 1.23 15.11 -12.01
CA PRO A 22 0.11 14.33 -12.51
C PRO A 22 -1.01 15.22 -13.08
N GLN A 23 -1.36 15.01 -14.35
CA GLN A 23 -2.41 15.73 -15.07
C GLN A 23 -3.21 14.76 -15.94
N GLU A 24 -2.69 14.37 -17.12
CA GLU A 24 -3.37 13.42 -18.01
C GLU A 24 -3.51 12.04 -17.36
N ILE A 25 -2.52 11.60 -16.59
CA ILE A 25 -2.59 10.31 -15.88
C ILE A 25 -3.73 10.27 -14.85
N LEU A 26 -4.20 11.42 -14.35
CA LEU A 26 -5.39 11.47 -13.49
C LEU A 26 -6.69 11.22 -14.26
N THR A 27 -6.77 11.66 -15.52
CA THR A 27 -7.87 11.29 -16.42
C THR A 27 -7.87 9.77 -16.68
N ILE A 28 -6.68 9.21 -16.94
CA ILE A 28 -6.52 7.76 -17.15
C ILE A 28 -6.89 6.98 -15.88
N ALA A 29 -6.47 7.43 -14.70
CA ALA A 29 -6.82 6.83 -13.43
C ALA A 29 -8.34 6.75 -13.22
N ASN A 30 -9.07 7.83 -13.52
CA ASN A 30 -10.54 7.84 -13.47
C ASN A 30 -11.16 6.86 -14.48
N HIS A 31 -10.61 6.74 -15.69
CA HIS A 31 -11.08 5.74 -16.65
C HIS A 31 -10.85 4.30 -16.17
N ILE A 32 -9.71 4.02 -15.54
CA ILE A 32 -9.41 2.71 -14.96
C ILE A 32 -10.41 2.39 -13.85
N LEU A 33 -10.57 3.30 -12.88
CA LEU A 33 -11.47 3.10 -11.75
C LEU A 33 -12.96 3.18 -12.12
N GLY A 34 -13.29 3.61 -13.33
CA GLY A 34 -14.65 3.57 -13.88
C GLY A 34 -14.98 2.34 -14.72
N LYS A 35 -14.03 1.42 -14.97
CA LYS A 35 -14.17 0.37 -15.99
C LYS A 35 -14.31 -1.04 -15.42
N ASN A 36 -15.51 -1.61 -15.52
CA ASN A 36 -15.79 -3.04 -15.26
C ASN A 36 -15.08 -3.58 -14.01
N GLN A 37 -14.30 -4.65 -14.13
CA GLN A 37 -13.61 -5.29 -13.02
C GLN A 37 -12.49 -4.42 -12.43
N LEU A 38 -11.94 -3.47 -13.19
CA LEU A 38 -10.89 -2.57 -12.71
C LEU A 38 -11.42 -1.57 -11.67
N SER A 39 -12.73 -1.26 -11.71
CA SER A 39 -13.35 -0.38 -10.72
C SER A 39 -13.39 -0.98 -9.32
N LEU A 40 -13.21 -2.29 -9.18
CA LEU A 40 -13.21 -2.97 -7.89
C LEU A 40 -11.93 -2.75 -7.08
N ALA A 41 -10.84 -2.31 -7.72
CA ALA A 41 -9.60 -1.98 -7.03
C ALA A 41 -9.78 -0.82 -6.05
N LYS A 42 -9.06 -0.87 -4.92
CA LYS A 42 -9.02 0.20 -3.91
C LYS A 42 -7.77 1.06 -4.04
N TYR A 43 -6.68 0.46 -4.51
CA TYR A 43 -5.40 1.13 -4.70
C TYR A 43 -5.06 1.13 -6.18
N LEU A 44 -4.77 2.30 -6.71
CA LEU A 44 -4.22 2.46 -8.05
C LEU A 44 -2.92 3.24 -7.97
N PHE A 45 -1.81 2.58 -8.27
CA PHE A 45 -0.53 3.23 -8.50
C PHE A 45 -0.39 3.46 -9.99
N ILE A 46 -0.24 4.73 -10.38
CA ILE A 46 -0.10 5.12 -11.79
C ILE A 46 1.12 5.99 -11.99
N ALA A 47 1.92 5.65 -12.99
CA ALA A 47 3.13 6.38 -13.38
C ALA A 47 3.01 6.91 -14.82
N ALA A 48 3.66 8.04 -15.08
CA ALA A 48 3.80 8.58 -16.43
C ALA A 48 4.90 7.81 -17.20
N ARG A 49 4.56 7.30 -18.38
CA ARG A 49 5.52 6.62 -19.27
C ARG A 49 6.73 7.48 -19.61
N GLU A 50 6.52 8.78 -19.73
CA GLU A 50 7.52 9.74 -20.15
C GLU A 50 8.60 9.99 -19.08
N ASP A 51 8.45 9.44 -17.87
CA ASP A 51 9.50 9.47 -16.83
C ASP A 51 10.44 8.27 -16.90
N ASP A 52 9.98 7.14 -17.48
CA ASP A 52 10.74 5.91 -17.68
C ASP A 52 10.01 4.98 -18.65
N GLU A 53 10.48 4.88 -19.90
CA GLU A 53 9.88 4.02 -20.92
C GLU A 53 10.12 2.52 -20.67
N SER A 54 11.08 2.18 -19.80
CA SER A 54 11.43 0.80 -19.46
C SER A 54 10.68 0.26 -18.24
N LEU A 55 9.90 1.11 -17.57
CA LEU A 55 9.10 0.74 -16.40
C LEU A 55 8.11 -0.36 -16.75
N ASP A 56 8.06 -1.42 -15.93
CA ASP A 56 7.15 -2.56 -16.10
C ASP A 56 6.24 -2.70 -14.87
N THR A 57 4.94 -2.90 -15.12
CA THR A 57 3.94 -3.17 -14.08
C THR A 57 4.09 -4.54 -13.42
N HIS A 58 4.87 -5.45 -14.01
CA HIS A 58 5.14 -6.78 -13.44
C HIS A 58 6.31 -6.78 -12.45
N ASP A 59 7.20 -5.79 -12.50
CA ASP A 59 8.21 -5.58 -11.46
C ASP A 59 7.62 -4.68 -10.37
N LEU A 60 6.88 -5.31 -9.46
CA LEU A 60 6.16 -4.62 -8.40
C LEU A 60 7.09 -3.76 -7.52
N SER A 61 8.31 -4.25 -7.27
CA SER A 61 9.28 -3.56 -6.42
C SER A 61 9.81 -2.31 -7.12
N ALA A 62 10.29 -2.44 -8.36
CA ALA A 62 10.78 -1.30 -9.13
C ALA A 62 9.66 -0.28 -9.40
N PHE A 63 8.45 -0.76 -9.69
CA PHE A 63 7.29 0.10 -9.93
C PHE A 63 6.91 0.93 -8.70
N MET A 64 6.78 0.30 -7.53
CA MET A 64 6.47 1.02 -6.29
C MET A 64 7.57 2.04 -5.95
N GLN A 65 8.84 1.68 -6.10
CA GLN A 65 9.96 2.60 -5.89
C GLN A 65 9.94 3.78 -6.88
N HIS A 66 9.62 3.53 -8.15
CA HIS A 66 9.49 4.57 -9.17
C HIS A 66 8.43 5.60 -8.76
N VAL A 67 7.25 5.13 -8.32
CA VAL A 67 6.16 6.00 -7.88
C VAL A 67 6.52 6.74 -6.58
N LEU A 68 6.94 6.01 -5.55
CA LEU A 68 7.23 6.56 -4.23
C LEU A 68 8.41 7.53 -4.22
N SER A 69 9.35 7.44 -5.16
CA SER A 69 10.46 8.39 -5.28
C SER A 69 10.06 9.72 -5.93
N ARG A 70 8.92 9.77 -6.64
CA ARG A 70 8.49 10.94 -7.46
C ARG A 70 7.26 11.68 -6.92
N MET A 71 6.42 11.02 -6.12
CA MET A 71 5.19 11.63 -5.60
C MET A 71 5.45 12.81 -4.68
N ASP A 72 4.61 13.82 -4.72
CA ASP A 72 4.41 14.80 -3.67
C ASP A 72 3.26 14.34 -2.77
N PHE A 73 3.54 13.84 -1.56
CA PHE A 73 2.51 13.27 -0.67
C PHE A 73 1.47 14.29 -0.17
N GLY A 74 1.73 15.58 -0.36
CA GLY A 74 0.76 16.65 -0.09
C GLY A 74 -0.22 16.92 -1.24
N ARG A 75 -0.02 16.32 -2.42
CA ARG A 75 -0.77 16.62 -3.66
C ARG A 75 -1.21 15.37 -4.44
N ASP A 76 -0.37 14.36 -4.51
CA ASP A 76 -0.45 13.30 -5.51
C ASP A 76 -1.22 12.06 -5.02
N LEU A 77 -1.91 12.19 -3.89
CA LEU A 77 -2.84 11.20 -3.34
C LEU A 77 -4.27 11.65 -3.61
N HIS A 78 -5.01 10.88 -4.40
CA HIS A 78 -6.36 11.24 -4.80
C HIS A 78 -7.36 10.22 -4.23
N PHE A 79 -8.03 10.61 -3.15
CA PHE A 79 -9.00 9.77 -2.46
C PHE A 79 -10.39 9.86 -3.08
N HIS A 80 -11.02 8.70 -3.29
CA HIS A 80 -12.44 8.56 -3.59
C HIS A 80 -13.09 7.89 -2.37
N THR A 81 -13.78 8.67 -1.55
CA THR A 81 -14.44 8.19 -0.34
C THR A 81 -15.90 7.85 -0.61
N GLN A 82 -16.51 7.03 0.27
CA GLN A 82 -17.93 6.67 0.18
C GLN A 82 -18.28 6.05 -1.18
N THR A 83 -17.50 5.06 -1.60
CA THR A 83 -17.61 4.41 -2.92
C THR A 83 -17.83 2.92 -2.80
N THR A 84 -18.17 2.29 -3.93
CA THR A 84 -18.41 0.86 -4.02
C THR A 84 -17.09 0.10 -4.21
N ILE A 85 -16.93 -1.00 -3.48
CA ILE A 85 -15.78 -1.91 -3.57
C ILE A 85 -16.27 -3.35 -3.77
N ASP A 86 -15.32 -4.28 -3.96
CA ASP A 86 -15.60 -5.71 -4.13
C ASP A 86 -16.35 -6.30 -2.92
N THR A 87 -17.33 -7.17 -3.18
CA THR A 87 -18.16 -7.82 -2.15
C THR A 87 -17.36 -8.67 -1.17
N LEU A 88 -16.22 -9.22 -1.60
CA LEU A 88 -15.33 -10.04 -0.79
C LEU A 88 -14.21 -9.19 -0.16
N ASP A 89 -14.27 -7.87 -0.28
CA ASP A 89 -13.40 -6.97 0.43
C ASP A 89 -13.98 -6.61 1.81
N TYR A 90 -13.39 -7.20 2.84
CA TYR A 90 -13.82 -7.03 4.22
C TYR A 90 -13.12 -5.88 4.94
N SER A 91 -12.37 -5.01 4.26
CA SER A 91 -11.67 -3.90 4.93
C SER A 91 -12.55 -2.66 5.16
N GLY A 92 -13.69 -2.56 4.48
CA GLY A 92 -14.62 -1.44 4.58
C GLY A 92 -15.62 -1.56 5.73
N GLU A 93 -16.35 -0.47 5.99
CA GLU A 93 -17.34 -0.38 7.09
C GLU A 93 -18.69 -1.07 6.77
N GLY A 94 -18.87 -1.59 5.56
CA GLY A 94 -20.11 -2.24 5.16
C GLY A 94 -19.99 -3.02 3.86
N LEU A 95 -21.02 -3.80 3.54
CA LEU A 95 -21.07 -4.60 2.32
C LEU A 95 -20.99 -3.70 1.08
N ASN A 96 -20.03 -3.96 0.19
CA ASN A 96 -19.78 -3.19 -1.03
C ASN A 96 -19.53 -1.69 -0.76
N SER A 97 -19.07 -1.30 0.42
CA SER A 97 -18.80 0.10 0.77
C SER A 97 -17.37 0.26 1.25
N GLY A 98 -16.70 1.30 0.77
CA GLY A 98 -15.36 1.65 1.23
C GLY A 98 -14.83 2.88 0.51
N SER A 99 -13.54 2.87 0.23
CA SER A 99 -12.84 3.95 -0.42
C SER A 99 -11.78 3.46 -1.39
N LYS A 100 -11.32 4.37 -2.25
CA LYS A 100 -10.22 4.14 -3.18
C LYS A 100 -9.21 5.28 -3.06
N VAL A 101 -7.98 5.03 -3.46
CA VAL A 101 -6.94 6.04 -3.56
C VAL A 101 -6.09 5.80 -4.80
N VAL A 102 -5.76 6.90 -5.49
CA VAL A 102 -4.78 6.92 -6.57
C VAL A 102 -3.48 7.50 -6.06
N PHE A 103 -2.40 6.74 -6.21
CA PHE A 103 -1.01 7.19 -6.05
C PHE A 103 -0.48 7.54 -7.43
N ALA A 104 -0.40 8.84 -7.74
CA ALA A 104 -0.04 9.30 -9.09
C ALA A 104 1.37 9.89 -9.12
N ALA A 105 2.27 9.33 -9.92
CA ALA A 105 3.62 9.86 -10.11
C ALA A 105 3.83 10.37 -11.53
N ALA A 106 4.23 11.64 -11.62
CA ALA A 106 4.76 12.23 -12.85
C ALA A 106 5.85 13.24 -12.51
N GLY A 107 6.93 13.24 -13.30
CA GLY A 107 8.05 14.17 -13.21
C GLY A 107 9.30 13.61 -12.52
N ASN A 108 10.17 14.55 -12.13
CA ASN A 108 11.49 14.24 -11.61
C ASN A 108 11.44 13.52 -10.26
N VAL A 109 12.48 12.72 -9.99
CA VAL A 109 12.73 12.12 -8.68
C VAL A 109 12.81 13.21 -7.61
N LYS A 110 11.99 13.08 -6.55
CA LYS A 110 11.92 14.02 -5.42
C LYS A 110 12.70 13.54 -4.20
N ARG A 111 12.91 12.22 -4.08
CA ARG A 111 13.61 11.61 -2.95
C ARG A 111 14.38 10.36 -3.38
N LEU A 112 15.56 10.16 -2.79
CA LEU A 112 16.27 8.88 -2.82
C LEU A 112 15.68 8.00 -1.71
N LEU A 113 15.25 6.78 -2.05
CA LEU A 113 14.57 5.90 -1.11
C LEU A 113 15.59 5.22 -0.17
N ALA A 114 15.26 5.19 1.13
CA ALA A 114 16.15 4.67 2.16
C ALA A 114 16.11 3.14 2.24
N GLU A 115 17.27 2.50 2.39
CA GLU A 115 17.39 1.03 2.60
C GLU A 115 17.58 0.65 4.07
N HIS A 116 17.83 1.65 4.92
CA HIS A 116 18.13 1.49 6.32
C HIS A 116 17.38 2.57 7.12
N LEU A 117 17.18 2.32 8.41
CA LEU A 117 16.55 3.32 9.28
C LEU A 117 17.43 4.58 9.33
N PRO A 118 16.82 5.78 9.36
CA PRO A 118 17.55 7.01 9.62
C PRO A 118 18.39 6.90 10.89
N GLU A 119 19.56 7.53 10.87
CA GLU A 119 20.45 7.53 12.02
C GLU A 119 19.75 8.08 13.27
N GLY A 120 19.86 7.36 14.38
CA GLY A 120 19.23 7.72 15.65
C GLY A 120 17.72 7.43 15.73
N LEU A 121 17.06 6.99 14.66
CA LEU A 121 15.67 6.54 14.74
C LEU A 121 15.62 5.13 15.34
N THR A 122 15.12 5.04 16.57
CA THR A 122 14.85 3.78 17.26
C THR A 122 13.38 3.67 17.60
N PHE A 123 12.85 2.46 17.65
CA PHE A 123 11.49 2.20 18.14
C PHE A 123 11.52 1.61 19.56
N PRO A 124 10.44 1.81 20.36
CA PRO A 124 10.34 1.22 21.69
C PRO A 124 10.46 -0.31 21.69
N LEU A 125 10.77 -0.88 22.86
CA LEU A 125 10.82 -2.32 23.05
C LEU A 125 9.49 -2.96 22.63
N GLY A 126 9.55 -4.03 21.83
CA GLY A 126 8.37 -4.75 21.33
C GLY A 126 7.98 -4.37 19.90
N PHE A 127 8.51 -3.27 19.35
CA PHE A 127 8.38 -2.97 17.93
C PHE A 127 9.44 -3.71 17.11
N ILE A 128 9.04 -4.21 15.94
CA ILE A 128 9.95 -4.76 14.95
C ILE A 128 9.84 -3.91 13.69
N ALA A 129 10.97 -3.37 13.25
CA ALA A 129 11.09 -2.51 12.07
C ALA A 129 11.96 -3.20 11.01
N LYS A 130 11.43 -3.42 9.81
CA LYS A 130 12.14 -4.05 8.69
C LYS A 130 11.79 -3.39 7.37
N PHE A 131 12.76 -3.16 6.50
CA PHE A 131 12.46 -2.72 5.14
C PHE A 131 12.02 -3.91 4.29
N ALA A 132 10.91 -3.76 3.57
CA ALA A 132 10.47 -4.73 2.58
C ALA A 132 11.12 -4.46 1.21
N ILE A 133 11.18 -3.18 0.84
CA ILE A 133 11.86 -2.63 -0.34
C ILE A 133 12.39 -1.22 0.03
N PRO A 134 13.31 -0.62 -0.74
CA PRO A 134 13.78 0.73 -0.46
C PRO A 134 12.62 1.72 -0.29
N GLY A 135 12.67 2.47 0.82
CA GLY A 135 11.68 3.50 1.17
C GLY A 135 10.38 2.98 1.78
N VAL A 136 10.18 1.66 1.90
CA VAL A 136 8.99 1.05 2.52
C VAL A 136 9.39 0.30 3.78
N LEU A 137 9.08 0.90 4.94
CA LEU A 137 9.33 0.31 6.25
C LEU A 137 8.09 -0.48 6.71
N ILE A 138 8.29 -1.71 7.11
CA ILE A 138 7.31 -2.51 7.82
C ILE A 138 7.54 -2.35 9.31
N LEU A 139 6.47 -2.06 10.04
CA LEU A 139 6.50 -1.87 11.48
C LEU A 139 5.43 -2.75 12.12
N SER A 140 5.82 -3.72 12.95
CA SER A 140 4.88 -4.47 13.79
C SER A 140 5.03 -4.09 15.25
N GLY A 141 3.90 -4.07 15.96
CA GLY A 141 3.78 -3.73 17.37
C GLY A 141 2.54 -4.39 17.97
N GLU A 142 1.78 -3.66 18.78
CA GLU A 142 0.52 -4.18 19.31
C GLU A 142 -0.51 -4.47 18.20
N SER A 143 -1.22 -5.58 18.33
CA SER A 143 -2.33 -5.94 17.44
C SER A 143 -3.43 -4.88 17.49
N TYR A 144 -4.14 -4.73 16.37
CA TYR A 144 -5.27 -3.81 16.28
C TYR A 144 -6.32 -4.12 17.36
N GLN A 145 -6.78 -3.08 18.05
CA GLN A 145 -7.86 -3.19 19.05
C GLN A 145 -9.15 -2.58 18.50
N ASN A 146 -9.12 -1.28 18.20
CA ASN A 146 -10.22 -0.51 17.66
C ASN A 146 -9.69 0.80 17.05
N ALA A 147 -10.55 1.51 16.30
CA ALA A 147 -10.18 2.73 15.59
C ALA A 147 -9.70 3.85 16.53
N GLU A 148 -10.30 4.01 17.71
CA GLU A 148 -9.89 5.03 18.68
C GLU A 148 -8.47 4.78 19.20
N LYS A 149 -8.15 3.53 19.52
CA LYS A 149 -6.81 3.13 19.94
C LYS A 149 -5.79 3.29 18.81
N THR A 150 -6.13 2.90 17.58
CA THR A 150 -5.29 3.13 16.41
C THR A 150 -4.97 4.61 16.24
N GLU A 151 -5.95 5.50 16.37
CA GLU A 151 -5.72 6.94 16.25
C GLU A 151 -4.71 7.45 17.30
N GLN A 152 -4.81 6.99 18.55
CA GLN A 152 -3.85 7.33 19.61
C GLN A 152 -2.43 6.81 19.32
N GLU A 153 -2.32 5.59 18.79
CA GLU A 153 -1.05 4.99 18.40
C GLU A 153 -0.41 5.73 17.23
N ILE A 154 -1.20 6.08 16.21
CA ILE A 154 -0.77 6.88 15.07
C ILE A 154 -0.30 8.24 15.53
N GLN A 155 -1.03 8.93 16.42
CA GLN A 155 -0.61 10.22 16.97
C GLN A 155 0.72 10.11 17.72
N SER A 156 0.90 9.05 18.52
CA SER A 156 2.14 8.79 19.26
C SER A 156 3.31 8.50 18.31
N LEU A 157 3.09 7.69 17.28
CA LEU A 157 4.07 7.40 16.24
C LEU A 157 4.44 8.68 15.46
N ASN A 158 3.44 9.52 15.15
CA ASN A 158 3.64 10.78 14.45
C ASN A 158 4.53 11.73 15.27
N ALA A 159 4.21 11.89 16.56
CA ALA A 159 5.01 12.70 17.48
C ALA A 159 6.45 12.17 17.62
N HIS A 160 6.62 10.85 17.68
CA HIS A 160 7.95 10.21 17.70
C HIS A 160 8.74 10.51 16.43
N LEU A 161 8.11 10.37 15.26
CA LEU A 161 8.79 10.52 13.96
C LEU A 161 9.07 11.97 13.58
N LEU A 162 8.25 12.94 14.00
CA LEU A 162 8.41 14.36 13.66
C LEU A 162 9.76 14.97 14.07
N GLY A 163 10.41 14.40 15.10
CA GLY A 163 11.73 14.83 15.57
C GLY A 163 12.92 14.33 14.74
N HIS A 164 12.69 13.44 13.77
CA HIS A 164 13.75 12.78 13.00
C HIS A 164 13.79 13.23 11.54
N ASN A 165 14.97 13.07 10.93
CA ASN A 165 15.11 13.21 9.49
C ASN A 165 14.58 11.94 8.80
N LEU A 166 13.38 12.03 8.24
CA LEU A 166 12.71 10.90 7.57
C LEU A 166 13.00 10.86 6.06
N ASN A 167 14.02 11.58 5.57
CA ASN A 167 14.35 11.61 4.15
C ASN A 167 14.53 10.21 3.59
N GLY A 168 13.85 9.94 2.47
CA GLY A 168 13.90 8.66 1.78
C GLY A 168 12.99 7.58 2.35
N LEU A 169 12.43 7.76 3.54
CA LEU A 169 11.31 6.93 3.99
C LEU A 169 10.03 7.46 3.34
N ALA A 170 9.39 6.64 2.50
CA ALA A 170 8.22 7.03 1.72
C ALA A 170 6.93 6.47 2.30
N MET A 171 6.97 5.23 2.80
CA MET A 171 5.81 4.53 3.34
C MET A 171 6.19 3.72 4.56
N ILE A 172 5.31 3.70 5.55
CA ILE A 172 5.34 2.81 6.71
C ILE A 172 4.08 1.95 6.66
N VAL A 173 4.23 0.64 6.75
CA VAL A 173 3.10 -0.30 6.84
C VAL A 173 3.06 -0.86 8.25
N LEU A 174 1.98 -0.59 8.98
CA LEU A 174 1.71 -1.22 10.27
C LEU A 174 1.09 -2.60 10.04
N CYS A 175 1.65 -3.64 10.63
CA CYS A 175 1.16 -5.01 10.45
C CYS A 175 1.35 -5.86 11.71
N ASP A 176 0.73 -7.05 11.71
CA ASP A 176 0.85 -8.00 12.83
C ASP A 176 2.21 -8.72 12.85
N ASP A 177 2.83 -8.98 11.68
CA ASP A 177 4.11 -9.67 11.55
C ASP A 177 5.03 -8.95 10.55
N ALA A 178 6.00 -8.20 11.06
CA ALA A 178 6.96 -7.49 10.21
C ALA A 178 7.96 -8.41 9.51
N GLY A 179 8.23 -9.59 10.08
CA GLY A 179 9.12 -10.58 9.49
C GLY A 179 8.52 -11.16 8.21
N PHE A 180 7.31 -11.67 8.29
CA PHE A 180 6.57 -12.21 7.15
C PHE A 180 6.30 -11.14 6.10
N THR A 181 5.81 -9.98 6.51
CA THR A 181 5.41 -8.91 5.58
C THR A 181 6.62 -8.34 4.81
N ALA A 182 7.79 -8.26 5.42
CA ALA A 182 9.01 -7.76 4.78
C ALA A 182 9.79 -8.82 3.99
N GLU A 183 9.40 -10.09 4.07
CA GLU A 183 10.16 -11.21 3.48
C GLU A 183 10.28 -11.10 1.95
N ASN A 184 9.21 -10.65 1.28
CA ASN A 184 9.20 -10.44 -0.16
C ASN A 184 8.09 -9.46 -0.58
N ILE A 185 8.16 -8.98 -1.82
CA ILE A 185 7.23 -8.00 -2.37
C ILE A 185 5.78 -8.50 -2.42
N ASN A 186 5.56 -9.80 -2.65
CA ASN A 186 4.21 -10.37 -2.70
C ASN A 186 3.54 -10.33 -1.32
N ASN A 187 4.29 -10.64 -0.26
CA ASN A 187 3.81 -10.53 1.12
C ASN A 187 3.50 -9.06 1.47
N LEU A 188 4.36 -8.11 1.09
CA LEU A 188 4.11 -6.69 1.28
C LEU A 188 2.79 -6.26 0.62
N VAL A 189 2.62 -6.50 -0.68
CA VAL A 189 1.42 -6.04 -1.40
C VAL A 189 0.16 -6.76 -0.94
N TRP A 190 0.28 -8.05 -0.58
CA TRP A 190 -0.83 -8.82 -0.02
C TRP A 190 -1.28 -8.21 1.29
N ILE A 191 -0.39 -8.05 2.26
CA ILE A 191 -0.74 -7.55 3.60
C ILE A 191 -1.21 -6.10 3.51
N ALA A 192 -0.42 -5.22 2.87
CA ALA A 192 -0.68 -3.78 2.88
C ALA A 192 -2.03 -3.41 2.25
N PHE A 193 -2.42 -4.04 1.14
CA PHE A 193 -3.56 -3.57 0.34
C PHE A 193 -4.83 -4.43 0.45
N THR A 194 -4.74 -5.66 0.96
CA THR A 194 -5.94 -6.48 1.25
C THR A 194 -6.54 -6.18 2.62
N ARG A 195 -5.74 -5.73 3.59
CA ARG A 195 -6.15 -5.52 5.00
C ARG A 195 -6.47 -4.06 5.35
N SER A 196 -6.49 -3.18 4.35
CA SER A 196 -6.68 -1.75 4.55
C SER A 196 -7.74 -1.18 3.60
N ASN A 197 -8.54 -0.26 4.13
CA ASN A 197 -9.45 0.61 3.42
C ASN A 197 -8.84 2.02 3.37
N PRO A 198 -8.54 2.56 2.17
CA PRO A 198 -7.71 3.76 2.03
C PRO A 198 -8.07 4.93 2.96
N ALA A 199 -9.33 5.33 3.01
CA ALA A 199 -9.77 6.53 3.73
C ALA A 199 -9.71 6.40 5.26
N THR A 200 -9.74 5.18 5.79
CA THR A 200 -9.77 4.93 7.24
C THR A 200 -8.44 4.39 7.77
N ASP A 201 -7.66 3.73 6.92
CA ASP A 201 -6.39 3.07 7.31
C ASP A 201 -5.15 3.77 6.75
N ILE A 202 -5.29 4.79 5.89
CA ILE A 202 -4.16 5.64 5.48
C ILE A 202 -4.06 6.85 6.40
N HIS A 203 -2.91 6.97 7.02
CA HIS A 203 -2.46 8.11 7.80
C HIS A 203 -1.17 8.66 7.19
N GLY A 204 -0.58 9.68 7.81
CA GLY A 204 0.70 10.21 7.34
C GLY A 204 1.39 11.04 8.40
N VAL A 205 2.73 11.07 8.32
CA VAL A 205 3.51 11.93 9.21
C VAL A 205 3.26 13.39 8.83
N GLY A 206 2.83 14.20 9.80
CA GLY A 206 2.37 15.56 9.54
C GLY A 206 1.19 15.63 8.57
N ALA A 207 0.23 14.71 8.70
CA ALA A 207 -0.98 14.71 7.89
C ALA A 207 -1.78 16.01 8.03
N PHE A 208 -2.42 16.43 6.94
CA PHE A 208 -3.26 17.62 6.90
C PHE A 208 -4.37 17.44 5.86
N THR A 209 -5.45 18.21 6.04
CA THR A 209 -6.48 18.40 5.02
C THR A 209 -6.54 19.88 4.69
N LYS A 210 -6.32 20.21 3.41
CA LYS A 210 -6.51 21.55 2.87
C LYS A 210 -7.70 21.52 1.92
N ASP A 211 -8.72 22.31 2.23
CA ASP A 211 -10.01 22.26 1.55
C ASP A 211 -10.61 20.84 1.56
N LYS A 212 -10.62 20.15 0.41
CA LYS A 212 -11.10 18.78 0.25
C LYS A 212 -9.99 17.81 -0.18
N HIS A 213 -8.73 18.21 0.01
CA HIS A 213 -7.58 17.42 -0.35
C HIS A 213 -6.81 17.02 0.89
N TRP A 214 -6.59 15.72 1.06
CA TRP A 214 -5.79 15.15 2.13
C TRP A 214 -4.37 14.92 1.64
N GLY A 215 -3.39 15.15 2.50
CA GLY A 215 -1.99 14.84 2.24
C GLY A 215 -1.17 14.77 3.52
N CYS A 216 0.13 14.56 3.37
CA CYS A 216 1.06 14.56 4.50
C CYS A 216 2.44 15.11 4.08
N SER A 217 3.20 15.61 5.06
CA SER A 217 4.54 16.18 4.83
C SER A 217 5.68 15.16 4.92
N GLY A 218 5.44 14.02 5.59
CA GLY A 218 6.39 12.92 5.73
C GLY A 218 5.86 11.61 5.14
N PRO A 219 6.38 10.46 5.59
CA PRO A 219 5.97 9.15 5.10
C PRO A 219 4.46 8.91 5.25
N ILE A 220 3.89 8.23 4.26
CA ILE A 220 2.54 7.70 4.31
C ILE A 220 2.54 6.53 5.29
N ILE A 221 1.52 6.39 6.13
CA ILE A 221 1.37 5.27 7.05
C ILE A 221 0.11 4.49 6.64
N ILE A 222 0.22 3.17 6.46
CA ILE A 222 -0.92 2.29 6.16
C ILE A 222 -1.10 1.34 7.33
N ASP A 223 -2.25 1.38 8.01
CA ASP A 223 -2.63 0.37 9.00
C ASP A 223 -3.18 -0.88 8.29
N ALA A 224 -2.32 -1.89 8.14
CA ALA A 224 -2.66 -3.19 7.56
C ALA A 224 -2.79 -4.30 8.62
N ARG A 225 -2.88 -3.95 9.92
CA ARG A 225 -3.18 -4.92 10.97
C ARG A 225 -4.55 -5.54 10.77
N LYS A 226 -4.72 -6.79 11.22
CA LYS A 226 -5.97 -7.52 11.08
C LYS A 226 -7.07 -6.90 11.95
N LYS A 227 -8.21 -6.54 11.35
CA LYS A 227 -9.39 -6.05 12.09
C LYS A 227 -10.34 -7.20 12.43
N PRO A 228 -11.15 -7.11 13.52
CA PRO A 228 -12.06 -8.18 13.95
C PRO A 228 -13.09 -8.61 12.92
N HIS A 229 -13.46 -7.72 11.99
CA HIS A 229 -14.45 -7.98 10.94
C HIS A 229 -13.84 -8.56 9.65
N HIS A 230 -12.51 -8.66 9.56
CA HIS A 230 -11.87 -9.35 8.45
C HIS A 230 -12.23 -10.84 8.46
N ALA A 231 -12.40 -11.42 7.28
CA ALA A 231 -12.57 -12.85 7.16
C ALA A 231 -11.41 -13.60 7.87
N PRO A 232 -11.72 -14.71 8.57
CA PRO A 232 -10.67 -15.57 9.10
C PRO A 232 -9.81 -16.09 7.96
N GLU A 233 -8.54 -16.38 8.28
CA GLU A 233 -7.64 -16.94 7.29
C GLU A 233 -8.10 -18.36 6.93
N LEU A 234 -7.93 -18.72 5.65
CA LEU A 234 -8.11 -20.09 5.20
C LEU A 234 -6.95 -20.93 5.72
N ILE A 235 -7.13 -21.51 6.90
CA ILE A 235 -6.17 -22.43 7.51
C ILE A 235 -6.43 -23.81 6.92
N LYS A 236 -5.37 -24.43 6.38
CA LYS A 236 -5.46 -25.80 5.88
C LYS A 236 -5.74 -26.75 7.04
N ASP A 237 -6.69 -27.65 6.84
CA ASP A 237 -6.98 -28.70 7.81
C ASP A 237 -5.93 -29.81 7.66
N GLN A 238 -5.14 -30.01 8.71
CA GLN A 238 -4.04 -31.00 8.71
C GLN A 238 -4.55 -32.43 8.53
N GLU A 239 -5.74 -32.77 9.03
CA GLU A 239 -6.33 -34.10 8.87
C GLU A 239 -6.75 -34.32 7.41
N VAL A 240 -7.32 -33.29 6.79
CA VAL A 240 -7.66 -33.32 5.36
C VAL A 240 -6.40 -33.39 4.50
N GLU A 241 -5.37 -32.59 4.78
CA GLU A 241 -4.07 -32.66 4.06
C GLU A 241 -3.48 -34.08 4.15
N SER A 242 -3.45 -34.66 5.35
CA SER A 242 -2.96 -36.03 5.55
C SER A 242 -3.79 -37.07 4.77
N LYS A 243 -5.12 -36.88 4.67
CA LYS A 243 -6.00 -37.80 3.93
C LYS A 243 -5.79 -37.73 2.43
N ILE A 244 -5.43 -36.57 1.87
CA ILE A 244 -5.23 -36.40 0.43
C ILE A 244 -3.81 -36.76 -0.02
N GLU A 245 -2.82 -36.83 0.89
CA GLU A 245 -1.44 -37.24 0.57
C GLU A 245 -1.38 -38.54 -0.24
N ARG A 246 -2.26 -39.51 0.07
CA ARG A 246 -2.36 -40.78 -0.66
C ARG A 246 -2.59 -40.65 -2.17
N PHE A 247 -3.06 -39.50 -2.66
CA PHE A 247 -3.25 -39.25 -4.07
C PHE A 247 -1.97 -38.76 -4.77
N PHE A 248 -1.02 -38.19 -4.01
CA PHE A 248 0.21 -37.58 -4.52
C PHE A 248 1.44 -38.48 -4.36
N VAL A 249 1.36 -39.57 -3.58
CA VAL A 249 2.45 -40.56 -3.47
C VAL A 249 2.68 -41.33 -4.77
N GLU A 250 3.85 -41.98 -4.91
CA GLU A 250 4.20 -42.80 -6.07
C GLU A 250 3.14 -43.87 -6.38
N GLY A 251 2.61 -43.85 -7.60
CA GLY A 251 1.47 -44.69 -8.03
C GLY A 251 0.08 -44.14 -7.71
N GLY A 252 -0.01 -42.99 -7.03
CA GLY A 252 -1.25 -42.27 -6.77
C GLY A 252 -1.81 -41.56 -8.01
N VAL A 253 -3.13 -41.31 -8.00
CA VAL A 253 -3.87 -40.76 -9.15
C VAL A 253 -3.46 -39.33 -9.53
N LEU A 254 -2.77 -38.61 -8.64
CA LEU A 254 -2.23 -37.26 -8.85
C LEU A 254 -0.70 -37.21 -8.72
N HIS A 255 0.01 -38.34 -8.77
CA HIS A 255 1.46 -38.39 -8.54
C HIS A 255 2.29 -37.48 -9.48
N THR A 256 1.80 -37.21 -10.68
CA THR A 256 2.51 -36.42 -11.70
C THR A 256 2.02 -34.98 -11.82
N VAL A 257 1.15 -34.53 -10.91
CA VAL A 257 0.60 -33.17 -10.86
C VAL A 257 1.34 -32.39 -9.78
#